data_AF-A0A7X7GMU2-F1
#
_entry.id   AF-A0A7X7GMU2-F1
#
_cell.length_a   1.000
_cell.length_b   1.000
_cell.length_c   1.000
_cell.angle_alpha   90.00
_cell.angle_beta   90.00
_cell.angle_gamma   90.00
#
_symmetry.space_group_name_H-M   'P 1'
#
loop_
_entity.id
_entity.type
_entity.pdbx_description
1 polymer ?
#
loop_
_entity_poly.entity_id
_entity_poly.type
_entity_poly.pdbx_seq_one_letter_code
_entity_poly.pdbx_strand_id
1 'polypeptide(L)'
;MTALPPEPEWRTDEAIMCLECGVWKKALGRHLPAHGLTSLTYRERWGMRQRQPLTSRDYAATRREIAIRSGGVERLTEWAPKTAAVAQEAARHRERRPQELAESSARNDQLRDYTWLTAALELGLVPYGHVHRHARSQRTRHRPPTPTSAATTNTPSPSPPRT
;
A
#
# COMPACT_ATOMS: atom_id res chain seq x y z
N MET A 1 -39.32 -14.74 -0.43
CA MET A 1 -38.61 -13.45 -0.61
C MET A 1 -39.21 -12.46 0.36
N THR A 2 -38.72 -12.43 1.61
CA THR A 2 -39.26 -11.51 2.62
C THR A 2 -38.77 -10.12 2.27
N ALA A 3 -39.65 -9.29 1.72
CA ALA A 3 -39.38 -7.88 1.50
C ALA A 3 -39.07 -7.24 2.86
N LEU A 4 -37.95 -6.52 2.94
CA LEU A 4 -37.59 -5.76 4.14
C LEU A 4 -38.78 -4.85 4.49
N PRO A 5 -39.24 -4.81 5.75
CA PRO A 5 -40.27 -3.86 6.15
C PRO A 5 -39.81 -2.43 5.81
N PRO A 6 -40.74 -1.55 5.43
CA PRO A 6 -40.41 -0.17 5.07
C PRO A 6 -39.60 0.48 6.20
N GLU A 7 -38.68 1.37 5.84
CA GLU A 7 -37.66 1.90 6.76
C GLU A 7 -38.15 2.58 8.07
N PRO A 8 -39.39 3.10 8.24
CA PRO A 8 -39.74 3.75 9.50
C PRO A 8 -40.09 2.80 10.66
N GLU A 9 -40.31 1.50 10.44
CA GLU A 9 -40.82 0.63 11.52
C GLU A 9 -39.73 0.10 12.47
N TRP A 10 -38.53 -0.17 11.96
CA TRP A 10 -37.43 -0.76 12.74
C TRP A 10 -36.32 0.24 13.07
N ARG A 11 -36.43 1.49 12.61
CA ARG A 11 -35.44 2.54 12.83
C ARG A 11 -36.12 3.84 13.24
N THR A 12 -35.73 4.35 14.39
CA THR A 12 -36.03 5.71 14.85
C THR A 12 -34.76 6.55 14.88
N ASP A 13 -34.90 7.86 15.10
CA ASP A 13 -33.75 8.77 15.22
C ASP A 13 -32.87 8.42 16.44
N GLU A 14 -33.49 7.94 17.51
CA GLU A 14 -32.83 7.56 18.78
C GLU A 14 -32.27 6.13 18.77
N ALA A 15 -32.98 5.17 18.16
CA ALA A 15 -32.67 3.75 18.27
C ALA A 15 -33.01 2.94 17.00
N ILE A 16 -32.40 1.75 16.90
CA ILE A 16 -32.66 0.77 15.84
C ILE A 16 -33.03 -0.56 16.49
N MET A 17 -34.11 -1.17 16.03
CA MET A 17 -34.54 -2.50 16.42
C MET A 17 -33.67 -3.56 15.74
N CYS A 18 -33.15 -4.51 16.52
CA CYS A 18 -32.50 -5.69 15.99
C CYS A 18 -33.55 -6.65 15.42
N LEU A 19 -33.42 -7.06 14.16
CA LEU A 19 -34.39 -7.93 13.50
C LEU A 19 -34.27 -9.41 13.94
N GLU A 20 -33.18 -9.78 14.61
CA GLU A 20 -32.99 -11.14 15.15
C GLU A 20 -33.64 -11.33 16.52
N CYS A 21 -33.62 -10.30 17.36
CA CYS A 21 -34.05 -10.40 18.77
C CYS A 21 -35.12 -9.39 19.19
N GLY A 22 -35.51 -8.45 18.33
CA GLY A 22 -36.50 -7.41 18.60
C GLY A 22 -36.04 -6.30 19.56
N VAL A 23 -34.79 -6.32 20.03
CA VAL A 23 -34.31 -5.34 21.02
C VAL A 23 -33.87 -4.04 20.35
N TRP A 24 -34.30 -2.91 20.91
CA TRP A 24 -33.87 -1.57 20.50
C TRP A 24 -32.47 -1.24 21.00
N LYS A 25 -31.60 -0.79 20.09
CA LYS A 25 -30.20 -0.41 20.36
C LYS A 25 -29.84 0.87 19.62
N LYS A 26 -29.01 1.72 20.23
CA LYS A 26 -28.46 2.93 19.58
C LYS A 26 -27.50 2.59 18.42
N ALA A 27 -26.79 1.47 18.53
CA ALA A 27 -25.88 0.96 17.51
C ALA A 27 -25.91 -0.57 17.48
N LEU A 28 -26.33 -1.15 16.35
CA LEU A 28 -26.37 -2.61 16.18
C LEU A 28 -24.98 -3.22 16.05
N GLY A 29 -23.97 -2.46 15.58
CA GLY A 29 -22.62 -3.00 15.38
C GLY A 29 -22.00 -3.64 16.63
N ARG A 30 -22.31 -3.12 17.84
CA ARG A 30 -21.88 -3.73 19.12
C ARG A 30 -22.72 -4.94 19.52
N HIS A 31 -23.93 -5.05 18.99
CA HIS A 31 -24.88 -6.11 19.33
C HIS A 31 -24.73 -7.35 18.42
N LEU A 32 -24.36 -7.17 17.15
CA LEU A 32 -24.20 -8.29 16.20
C LEU A 32 -23.24 -9.40 16.64
N PRO A 33 -22.12 -9.14 17.35
CA PRO A 33 -21.25 -10.19 17.87
C PRO A 33 -21.97 -11.17 18.82
N ALA A 34 -23.02 -10.73 19.52
CA ALA A 34 -23.82 -11.62 20.38
C ALA A 34 -24.60 -12.67 19.58
N HIS A 35 -24.85 -12.42 18.29
CA HIS A 35 -25.50 -13.34 17.36
C HIS A 35 -24.48 -14.08 16.47
N GLY A 36 -23.19 -13.88 16.67
CA GLY A 36 -22.14 -14.42 15.79
C GLY A 36 -22.16 -13.83 14.36
N LEU A 37 -22.79 -12.67 14.17
CA LEU A 37 -22.94 -12.04 12.85
C LEU A 37 -22.00 -10.84 12.69
N THR A 38 -21.58 -10.59 11.45
CA THR A 38 -20.92 -9.35 11.06
C THR A 38 -21.93 -8.35 10.50
N SER A 39 -21.58 -7.07 10.48
CA SER A 39 -22.41 -6.03 9.85
C SER A 39 -22.73 -6.31 8.38
N LEU A 40 -21.82 -6.96 7.66
CA LEU A 40 -22.02 -7.32 6.25
C LEU A 40 -23.05 -8.44 6.13
N THR A 41 -22.80 -9.55 6.83
CA THR A 41 -23.67 -10.73 6.84
C THR A 41 -25.09 -10.39 7.31
N TYR A 42 -25.22 -9.51 8.31
CA TYR A 42 -26.52 -9.04 8.79
C TYR A 42 -27.28 -8.30 7.70
N ARG A 43 -26.62 -7.41 6.94
CA ARG A 43 -27.28 -6.69 5.83
C ARG A 43 -27.72 -7.63 4.72
N GLU A 44 -26.88 -8.61 4.36
CA GLU A 44 -27.20 -9.60 3.32
C GLU A 44 -28.38 -10.47 3.72
N ARG A 45 -28.40 -10.96 4.96
CA ARG A 45 -29.46 -11.83 5.49
C ARG A 45 -30.83 -11.17 5.44
N TRP A 46 -30.88 -9.86 5.72
CA TRP A 46 -32.11 -9.08 5.73
C TRP A 46 -32.37 -8.32 4.43
N GLY A 47 -31.52 -8.44 3.41
CA GLY A 47 -31.69 -7.74 2.14
C GLY A 47 -31.52 -6.21 2.23
N MET A 48 -30.76 -5.72 3.20
CA MET A 48 -30.44 -4.29 3.37
C MET A 48 -29.39 -3.81 2.37
N ARG A 49 -29.39 -2.49 2.09
CA ARG A 49 -28.34 -1.90 1.24
C ARG A 49 -26.97 -2.02 1.90
N GLN A 50 -25.95 -2.38 1.14
CA GLN A 50 -24.59 -2.65 1.66
C GLN A 50 -23.98 -1.51 2.49
N ARG A 51 -24.28 -0.25 2.14
CA ARG A 51 -23.77 0.94 2.84
C ARG A 51 -24.75 1.54 3.85
N GLN A 52 -25.83 0.83 4.19
CA GLN A 52 -26.83 1.33 5.12
C GLN A 52 -26.26 1.40 6.55
N PRO A 53 -26.40 2.54 7.25
CA PRO A 53 -25.85 2.70 8.59
C PRO A 53 -26.63 1.84 9.59
N LEU A 54 -25.95 1.04 10.39
CA LEU A 54 -26.54 0.21 11.45
C LEU A 54 -26.55 0.92 12.82
N THR A 55 -26.53 2.25 12.80
CA THR A 55 -26.54 3.15 13.96
C THR A 55 -27.66 4.16 13.84
N SER A 56 -28.26 4.56 14.95
CA SER A 56 -29.30 5.59 14.98
C SER A 56 -28.73 6.95 14.55
N ARG A 57 -29.61 7.83 14.06
CA ARG A 57 -29.21 9.12 13.48
C ARG A 57 -28.67 10.05 14.56
N ASP A 58 -29.32 10.12 15.71
CA ASP A 58 -28.88 10.96 16.83
C ASP A 58 -27.55 10.47 17.39
N TYR A 59 -27.37 9.15 17.50
CA TYR A 59 -26.09 8.60 17.95
C TYR A 59 -24.94 8.95 16.99
N ALA A 60 -25.19 8.91 15.67
CA ALA A 60 -24.22 9.34 14.67
C ALA A 60 -23.91 10.85 14.78
N ALA A 61 -24.93 11.68 15.01
CA ALA A 61 -24.78 13.12 15.21
C ALA A 61 -23.95 13.44 16.47
N THR A 62 -24.28 12.84 17.61
CA THR A 62 -23.52 13.01 18.87
C THR A 62 -22.06 12.59 18.70
N ARG A 63 -21.81 11.44 18.04
CA ARG A 63 -20.43 10.98 17.79
C ARG A 63 -19.66 11.92 16.87
N ARG A 64 -20.33 12.51 15.87
CA ARG A 64 -19.73 13.53 15.00
C ARG A 64 -19.36 14.78 15.79
N GLU A 65 -20.24 15.27 16.65
CA GLU A 65 -19.99 16.45 17.48
C GLU A 65 -18.82 16.24 18.45
N ILE A 66 -18.77 15.08 19.13
CA ILE A 66 -17.64 14.71 19.98
C ILE A 66 -16.35 14.69 19.18
N ALA A 67 -16.35 14.09 17.98
CA ALA A 67 -15.16 14.04 17.13
C ALA A 67 -14.68 15.44 16.71
N ILE A 68 -15.61 16.36 16.42
CA ILE A 68 -15.29 17.76 16.12
C ILE A 68 -14.69 18.44 17.36
N ARG A 69 -15.36 18.33 18.52
CA ARG A 69 -14.92 18.93 19.79
C ARG A 69 -13.55 18.43 20.24
N SER A 70 -13.25 17.16 20.02
CA SER A 70 -11.96 16.55 20.36
C SER A 70 -10.84 16.86 19.36
N GLY A 71 -11.05 17.79 18.41
CA GLY A 71 -10.05 18.15 17.40
C GLY A 71 -9.77 17.06 16.36
N GLY A 72 -10.66 16.07 16.23
CA GLY A 72 -10.47 14.95 15.30
C GLY A 72 -10.41 15.39 13.84
N VAL A 73 -11.14 16.45 13.47
CA VAL A 73 -11.14 17.03 12.12
C VAL A 73 -9.85 17.78 11.82
N GLU A 74 -9.28 18.48 12.80
CA GLU A 74 -8.00 19.19 12.63
C GLU A 74 -6.82 18.21 12.51
N ARG A 75 -6.82 17.13 13.31
CA ARG A 75 -5.86 16.05 13.14
C ARG A 75 -5.93 15.36 11.77
N LEU A 76 -7.09 15.35 11.12
CA LEU A 76 -7.25 14.79 9.78
C LEU A 76 -6.53 15.65 8.72
N THR A 77 -6.56 16.98 8.84
CA THR A 77 -5.84 17.86 7.91
C THR A 77 -4.33 17.77 8.11
N GLU A 78 -3.88 17.60 9.35
CA GLU A 78 -2.46 17.36 9.67
C GLU A 78 -1.97 15.98 9.17
N TRP A 79 -2.80 14.94 9.28
CA TRP A 79 -2.43 13.58 8.91
C TRP A 79 -2.54 13.30 7.41
N ALA A 80 -3.43 13.99 6.69
CA ALA A 80 -3.61 13.84 5.24
C ALA A 80 -2.28 13.91 4.44
N PRO A 81 -1.42 14.94 4.58
CA PRO A 81 -0.15 14.98 3.85
C PRO A 81 0.81 13.86 4.28
N LYS A 82 0.80 13.46 5.57
CA LYS A 82 1.61 12.35 6.08
C LYS A 82 1.20 11.03 5.43
N THR A 83 -0.10 10.76 5.32
CA THR A 83 -0.61 9.57 4.61
C THR A 83 -0.29 9.60 3.12
N ALA A 84 -0.37 10.77 2.48
CA ALA A 84 -0.01 10.92 1.08
C ALA A 84 1.48 10.64 0.83
N ALA A 85 2.37 11.13 1.71
CA ALA A 85 3.79 10.86 1.62
C ALA A 85 4.11 9.35 1.77
N VAL A 86 3.48 8.68 2.74
CA VAL A 86 3.61 7.22 2.90
C VAL A 86 3.11 6.46 1.67
N ALA A 87 1.99 6.88 1.08
CA ALA A 87 1.47 6.27 -0.14
C ALA A 87 2.39 6.49 -1.35
N GLN A 88 2.97 7.69 -1.49
CA GLN A 88 3.93 8.01 -2.55
C GLN A 88 5.21 7.17 -2.40
N GLU A 89 5.73 7.02 -1.19
CA GLU A 89 6.91 6.19 -0.95
C GLU A 89 6.62 4.71 -1.23
N ALA A 90 5.45 4.21 -0.83
CA ALA A 90 5.03 2.85 -1.16
C ALA A 90 4.91 2.62 -2.67
N ALA A 91 4.48 3.63 -3.44
CA ALA A 91 4.43 3.57 -4.90
C ALA A 91 5.85 3.52 -5.50
N ARG A 92 6.76 4.41 -5.06
CA ARG A 92 8.18 4.42 -5.49
C ARG A 92 8.87 3.10 -5.19
N HIS A 93 8.65 2.54 -4.00
CA HIS A 93 9.18 1.23 -3.63
C HIS A 93 8.62 0.11 -4.54
N ARG A 94 7.32 0.13 -4.86
CA ARG A 94 6.73 -0.83 -5.81
C ARG A 94 7.35 -0.75 -7.20
N GLU A 95 7.69 0.45 -7.67
CA GLU A 95 8.34 0.68 -8.96
C GLU A 95 9.81 0.26 -8.97
N ARG A 96 10.56 0.48 -7.88
CA ARG A 96 11.97 0.10 -7.75
C ARG A 96 12.18 -1.40 -7.51
N ARG A 97 11.21 -2.06 -6.89
CA ARG A 97 11.28 -3.48 -6.49
C ARG A 97 11.72 -4.44 -7.63
N PRO A 98 11.21 -4.36 -8.87
CA PRO A 98 11.67 -5.24 -9.95
C PRO A 98 13.15 -5.05 -10.30
N GLN A 99 13.66 -3.82 -10.25
CA GLN A 99 15.07 -3.51 -10.51
C GLN A 99 15.95 -4.07 -9.37
N GLU A 100 15.58 -3.84 -8.12
CA GLU A 100 16.31 -4.39 -6.96
C GLU A 100 16.32 -5.93 -6.97
N LEU A 101 15.22 -6.56 -7.37
CA LEU A 101 15.15 -8.01 -7.54
C LEU A 101 16.04 -8.48 -8.69
N ALA A 102 16.10 -7.75 -9.81
CA ALA A 102 16.98 -8.06 -10.93
C ALA A 102 18.46 -7.91 -10.53
N GLU A 103 18.81 -6.83 -9.82
CA GLU A 103 20.17 -6.62 -9.29
C GLU A 103 20.56 -7.67 -8.25
N SER A 104 19.64 -8.03 -7.35
CA SER A 104 19.83 -9.10 -6.38
C SER A 104 20.02 -10.45 -7.07
N SER A 105 19.21 -10.74 -8.10
CA SER A 105 19.34 -11.94 -8.91
C SER A 105 20.67 -11.98 -9.65
N ALA A 106 21.10 -10.87 -10.27
CA ALA A 106 22.38 -10.77 -10.96
C ALA A 106 23.57 -10.95 -10.00
N ARG A 107 23.48 -10.39 -8.79
CA ARG A 107 24.48 -10.60 -7.73
C ARG A 107 24.54 -12.07 -7.28
N ASN A 108 23.40 -12.73 -7.14
CA ASN A 108 23.34 -14.14 -6.76
C ASN A 108 23.86 -15.06 -7.89
N ASP A 109 23.52 -14.75 -9.14
CA ASP A 109 24.03 -15.44 -10.32
C ASP A 109 25.56 -15.32 -10.42
N GLN A 110 26.09 -14.12 -10.20
CA GLN A 110 27.53 -13.89 -10.12
C GLN A 110 28.20 -14.75 -9.03
N LEU A 111 27.58 -14.91 -7.86
CA LEU A 111 28.11 -15.77 -6.78
C LEU A 111 28.05 -17.26 -7.13
N ARG A 112 27.05 -17.70 -7.90
CA ARG A 112 26.91 -19.08 -8.40
C ARG A 112 28.01 -19.44 -9.39
N ASP A 113 28.40 -18.51 -10.27
CA ASP A 113 29.55 -18.67 -11.15
C ASP A 113 30.87 -18.85 -10.39
N TYR A 114 31.04 -18.18 -9.25
CA TYR A 114 32.23 -18.36 -8.40
C TYR A 114 32.23 -19.68 -7.63
N THR A 115 31.07 -20.21 -7.23
CA THR A 115 30.96 -21.46 -6.45
C THR A 115 31.23 -22.72 -7.29
N TRP A 116 30.81 -22.75 -8.55
CA TRP A 116 31.15 -23.84 -9.49
C TRP A 116 32.67 -23.85 -9.80
N LEU A 117 33.29 -22.68 -10.01
CA LEU A 117 34.72 -22.60 -10.29
C LEU A 117 35.59 -23.05 -9.11
N THR A 118 35.21 -22.70 -7.88
CA THR A 118 35.93 -23.17 -6.68
C THR A 118 35.77 -24.68 -6.47
N ALA A 119 34.57 -25.23 -6.66
CA ALA A 119 34.35 -26.68 -6.56
C ALA A 119 35.08 -27.46 -7.66
N ALA A 120 35.10 -26.96 -8.91
CA ALA A 120 35.81 -27.59 -10.01
C ALA A 120 37.35 -27.53 -9.85
N LEU A 121 37.85 -26.49 -9.17
CA LEU A 121 39.25 -26.36 -8.79
C LEU A 121 39.64 -27.41 -7.72
N GLU A 122 38.83 -27.58 -6.67
CA GLU A 122 39.06 -28.57 -5.61
C GLU A 122 39.02 -30.02 -6.14
N LEU A 123 38.16 -30.28 -7.13
CA LEU A 123 38.09 -31.57 -7.82
C LEU A 123 39.20 -31.75 -8.89
N GLY A 124 40.05 -30.74 -9.13
CA GLY A 124 41.16 -30.80 -10.08
C GLY A 124 40.76 -30.76 -11.56
N LEU A 125 39.50 -30.41 -11.88
CA LEU A 125 38.99 -30.34 -13.26
C LEU A 125 39.47 -29.08 -14.00
N VAL A 126 40.00 -28.08 -13.30
CA VAL A 126 40.44 -26.80 -13.91
C VAL A 126 41.70 -26.28 -13.21
N PRO A 127 42.72 -25.77 -13.94
CA PRO A 127 43.93 -25.22 -13.32
C PRO A 127 43.70 -23.89 -12.59
N TYR A 128 44.44 -23.65 -11.51
CA TYR A 128 44.32 -22.47 -10.61
C TYR A 128 44.35 -21.10 -11.31
N GLY A 129 45.06 -20.97 -12.42
CA GLY A 129 45.10 -19.73 -13.21
C GLY A 129 43.79 -19.38 -13.93
N HIS A 130 42.87 -20.33 -14.08
CA HIS A 130 41.61 -20.14 -14.80
C HIS A 130 40.59 -19.32 -13.97
N VAL A 131 40.56 -19.53 -12.66
CA VAL A 131 39.69 -18.80 -11.71
C VAL A 131 40.06 -17.31 -11.65
N HIS A 132 41.36 -16.99 -11.64
CA HIS A 132 41.84 -15.59 -11.62
C HIS A 132 41.63 -14.84 -12.96
N ARG A 133 41.67 -15.54 -14.10
CA ARG A 133 41.37 -14.95 -15.42
C ARG A 133 39.89 -14.61 -15.55
N HIS A 134 39.01 -15.48 -15.07
CA HIS A 134 37.57 -15.24 -15.03
C HIS A 134 37.24 -14.00 -14.19
N ALA A 135 37.85 -13.89 -12.99
CA ALA A 135 37.68 -12.76 -12.09
C ALA A 135 38.16 -11.40 -12.65
N ARG A 136 39.24 -11.39 -13.46
CA ARG A 136 39.68 -10.17 -14.17
C ARG A 136 38.78 -9.80 -15.34
N SER A 137 38.22 -10.78 -16.06
CA SER A 137 37.35 -10.54 -17.21
C SER A 137 35.97 -10.00 -16.83
N GLN A 138 35.47 -10.33 -15.62
CA GLN A 138 34.19 -9.81 -15.14
C GLN A 138 34.23 -8.31 -14.78
N ARG A 139 35.39 -7.78 -14.35
CA ARG A 139 35.54 -6.34 -14.04
C ARG A 139 35.39 -5.43 -15.26
N THR A 140 35.63 -5.93 -16.46
CA THR A 140 35.53 -5.14 -17.70
C THR A 140 34.15 -5.21 -18.35
N ARG A 141 33.34 -6.24 -18.04
CA ARG A 141 31.98 -6.41 -18.57
C ARG A 141 30.89 -5.72 -17.75
N HIS A 142 31.12 -5.51 -16.45
CA HIS A 142 30.13 -4.92 -15.53
C HIS A 142 30.43 -3.46 -15.14
N ARG A 143 31.16 -2.70 -15.97
CA ARG A 143 31.20 -1.25 -15.80
C ARG A 143 29.79 -0.74 -16.11
N PRO A 144 29.03 -0.18 -15.13
CA PRO A 144 27.73 0.40 -15.45
C PRO A 144 27.95 1.48 -16.52
N PRO A 145 27.05 1.62 -17.52
CA PRO A 145 27.16 2.73 -18.46
C PRO A 145 27.22 4.02 -17.65
N THR A 146 28.24 4.84 -17.88
CA THR A 146 28.28 6.18 -17.29
C THR A 146 26.96 6.86 -17.65
N PRO A 147 26.22 7.47 -16.70
CA PRO A 147 25.05 8.23 -17.06
C PRO A 147 25.50 9.27 -18.08
N THR A 148 24.96 9.18 -19.29
CA THR A 148 25.19 10.17 -20.33
C THR A 148 24.77 11.50 -19.74
N SER A 149 25.73 12.40 -19.53
CA SER A 149 25.47 13.76 -19.06
C SER A 149 24.49 14.40 -20.03
N ALA A 150 23.21 14.40 -19.67
CA ALA A 150 22.14 14.94 -20.48
C ALA A 150 22.25 16.46 -20.44
N ALA A 151 22.66 17.02 -21.57
CA ALA A 151 22.35 18.36 -22.06
C ALA A 151 22.64 19.53 -21.11
N THR A 152 23.89 20.00 -21.15
CA THR A 152 24.18 21.44 -21.03
C THR A 152 23.43 22.15 -22.16
N THR A 153 22.28 22.77 -21.87
CA THR A 153 21.66 23.72 -22.78
C THR A 153 22.57 24.93 -22.90
N ASN A 154 23.26 25.05 -24.04
CA ASN A 154 23.99 26.26 -24.43
C ASN A 154 22.97 27.39 -24.61
N THR A 155 22.91 28.31 -23.65
CA THR A 155 22.26 29.61 -23.79
C THR A 155 23.18 30.51 -24.63
N PRO A 156 22.76 31.00 -25.82
CA PRO A 156 23.58 31.96 -26.56
C PRO A 156 23.59 33.31 -25.82
N SER A 157 24.81 33.76 -25.51
CA SER A 157 25.11 35.08 -24.95
C SER A 157 24.79 36.17 -25.98
N PRO A 158 24.01 37.23 -25.66
CA PRO A 158 23.75 38.31 -26.60
C PRO A 158 25.01 39.17 -26.77
N SER A 159 25.43 39.36 -28.03
CA SER A 159 26.54 40.25 -28.40
C SER A 159 26.21 41.73 -28.10
N PRO A 160 27.20 42.55 -27.69
CA PRO A 160 26.97 43.97 -27.45
C PRO A 160 26.81 44.76 -28.77
N PRO A 161 26.03 45.85 -28.78
CA PRO A 161 25.89 46.69 -29.96
C PRO A 161 27.20 47.42 -30.29
N ARG A 162 27.52 47.49 -31.57
CA ARG A 162 28.70 48.17 -32.11
C ARG A 162 28.26 49.53 -32.65
N THR A 163 28.77 50.59 -32.02
CA THR A 163 28.83 52.03 -32.43
C THR A 163 27.56 52.68 -32.95
#